data_AF-A0A0C9RUK9-F1
#
_entry.id   AF-A0A0C9RUK9-F1
#
_cell.length_a   1.000
_cell.length_b   1.000
_cell.length_c   1.000
_cell.angle_alpha   90.00
_cell.angle_beta   90.00
_cell.angle_gamma   90.00
#
_symmetry.space_group_name_H-M   'P 1'
#
loop_
_entity.id
_entity.type
_entity.pdbx_description
1 polymer ?
#
loop_
_entity_poly.entity_id
_entity_poly.type
_entity_poly.pdbx_seq_one_letter_code
_entity_poly.pdbx_strand_id
1 'polypeptide(L)'
;MVVSGQGDMTGPIYHERQVKQLCALHALNNLFQERGFSKQELDQICYGLSPDVWINPHKSLLGLGNYDINVIMVALQTKGCEAIWFDKRRDPKCLCLDSIDGFILNVPTEYKLGFVLLPLKKRHWIALKKIQGAFYNLDSNLDSPQLIGKEDDLLTYLKDQIESKDKELFLVVSREVATSQEWLVKVNCNDFLDESGEKIFSTDSDEIRYIEDGLSTDIELDKKSQEDMDNDNVIVNDNTRKSPLLSNFFTS
;
A
#
# COMPACT_ATOMS: atom_id res chain seq x y z
N MET A 1 -20.31 18.16 -42.81
CA MET A 1 -20.03 18.91 -41.56
C MET A 1 -19.97 17.89 -40.45
N VAL A 2 -18.79 17.69 -39.89
CA VAL A 2 -18.57 16.75 -38.79
C VAL A 2 -19.03 17.45 -37.51
N VAL A 3 -20.14 16.99 -36.93
CA VAL A 3 -20.56 17.44 -35.60
C VAL A 3 -19.73 16.64 -34.61
N SER A 4 -18.62 17.23 -34.19
CA SER A 4 -17.84 16.78 -33.03
C SER A 4 -18.67 17.01 -31.77
N GLY A 5 -19.38 15.97 -31.33
CA GLY A 5 -20.01 15.92 -30.02
C GLY A 5 -18.94 15.73 -28.94
N GLN A 6 -18.39 16.83 -28.42
CA GLN A 6 -17.87 16.82 -27.06
C GLN A 6 -19.08 16.67 -26.14
N GLY A 7 -19.32 15.45 -25.68
CA GLY A 7 -20.29 15.18 -24.63
C GLY A 7 -19.86 15.92 -23.37
N ASP A 8 -20.68 16.88 -22.99
CA ASP A 8 -20.64 17.53 -21.69
C ASP A 8 -20.80 16.44 -20.61
N MET A 9 -19.71 16.06 -19.94
CA MET A 9 -19.74 15.10 -18.83
C MET A 9 -20.24 15.76 -17.54
N THR A 10 -21.47 16.30 -17.58
CA THR A 10 -22.17 16.94 -16.45
C THR A 10 -22.99 15.94 -15.63
N GLY A 11 -22.45 14.73 -15.42
CA GLY A 11 -23.05 13.75 -14.53
C GLY A 11 -22.84 14.11 -13.04
N PRO A 12 -23.72 13.64 -12.13
CA PRO A 12 -23.48 13.76 -10.69
C PRO A 12 -22.23 12.99 -10.28
N ILE A 13 -21.48 13.52 -9.30
CA ILE A 13 -20.32 12.83 -8.73
C ILE A 13 -20.79 11.51 -8.12
N TYR A 14 -20.14 10.41 -8.52
CA TYR A 14 -20.43 9.10 -7.97
C TYR A 14 -19.86 8.99 -6.55
N HIS A 15 -20.69 8.56 -5.60
CA HIS A 15 -20.32 8.43 -4.20
C HIS A 15 -21.04 7.27 -3.52
N GLU A 16 -20.28 6.24 -3.14
CA GLU A 16 -20.74 5.16 -2.27
C GLU A 16 -20.52 5.52 -0.81
N ARG A 17 -21.62 5.44 -0.05
CA ARG A 17 -21.60 5.57 1.41
C ARG A 17 -21.27 4.24 2.07
N GLN A 18 -20.60 4.33 3.21
CA GLN A 18 -20.08 3.17 3.91
C GLN A 18 -21.21 2.29 4.41
N VAL A 19 -21.10 0.99 4.11
CA VAL A 19 -21.90 -0.05 4.72
C VAL A 19 -20.98 -0.99 5.51
N LYS A 20 -21.26 -1.17 6.80
CA LYS A 20 -20.49 -2.04 7.71
C LYS A 20 -19.01 -1.61 7.82
N GLN A 21 -18.06 -2.50 7.49
CA GLN A 21 -16.62 -2.21 7.55
C GLN A 21 -15.99 -2.23 6.14
N LEU A 22 -16.78 -2.03 5.09
CA LEU A 22 -16.35 -2.10 3.68
C LEU A 22 -15.69 -0.79 3.19
N CYS A 23 -14.99 -0.05 4.06
CA CYS A 23 -14.42 1.24 3.69
C CYS A 23 -13.43 1.14 2.51
N ALA A 24 -12.62 0.07 2.43
CA ALA A 24 -11.71 -0.13 1.30
C ALA A 24 -12.46 -0.33 -0.02
N LEU A 25 -13.58 -1.08 -0.01
CA LEU A 25 -14.44 -1.28 -1.19
C LEU A 25 -14.97 0.06 -1.70
N HIS A 26 -15.55 0.84 -0.79
CA HIS A 26 -16.14 2.12 -1.16
C HIS A 26 -15.08 3.15 -1.56
N ALA A 27 -13.90 3.13 -0.92
CA ALA A 27 -12.77 3.96 -1.35
C ALA A 27 -12.36 3.63 -2.79
N LEU A 28 -12.23 2.36 -3.15
CA LEU A 28 -11.93 1.95 -4.53
C LEU A 28 -13.02 2.40 -5.52
N ASN A 29 -14.30 2.11 -5.23
CA ASN A 29 -15.41 2.50 -6.11
C ASN A 29 -15.51 4.03 -6.27
N ASN A 30 -15.36 4.77 -5.17
CA ASN A 30 -15.33 6.23 -5.19
C ASN A 30 -14.13 6.75 -6.01
N LEU A 31 -12.96 6.14 -5.87
CA LEU A 31 -11.77 6.51 -6.65
C LEU A 31 -11.95 6.26 -8.16
N PHE A 32 -12.64 5.20 -8.56
CA PHE A 32 -12.90 4.95 -9.98
C PHE A 32 -14.17 5.62 -10.50
N GLN A 33 -14.93 6.29 -9.62
CA GLN A 33 -16.20 6.94 -9.93
C GLN A 33 -17.22 5.99 -10.56
N GLU A 34 -17.18 4.72 -10.16
CA GLU A 34 -18.08 3.66 -10.62
C GLU A 34 -18.19 2.54 -9.59
N ARG A 35 -19.22 1.70 -9.74
CA ARG A 35 -19.35 0.46 -8.95
C ARG A 35 -18.50 -0.66 -9.57
N GLY A 36 -17.19 -0.43 -9.63
CA GLY A 36 -16.22 -1.28 -10.33
C GLY A 36 -15.76 -2.50 -9.53
N PHE A 37 -15.92 -2.48 -8.21
CA PHE A 37 -15.56 -3.57 -7.31
C PHE A 37 -16.76 -3.98 -6.45
N SER A 38 -16.74 -5.23 -6.04
CA SER A 38 -17.67 -5.86 -5.13
C SER A 38 -16.95 -6.48 -3.93
N LYS A 39 -17.71 -6.70 -2.86
CA LYS A 39 -17.24 -7.43 -1.69
C LYS A 39 -16.69 -8.82 -2.07
N GLN A 40 -17.37 -9.52 -2.98
CA GLN A 40 -16.97 -10.87 -3.39
C GLN A 40 -15.59 -10.87 -4.06
N GLU A 41 -15.33 -9.90 -4.92
CA GLU A 41 -14.03 -9.75 -5.58
C GLU A 41 -12.91 -9.43 -4.57
N LEU A 42 -13.15 -8.49 -3.63
CA LEU A 42 -12.15 -8.17 -2.60
C LEU A 42 -11.92 -9.33 -1.62
N ASP A 43 -12.95 -10.11 -1.31
CA ASP A 43 -12.81 -11.34 -0.53
C ASP A 43 -11.92 -12.36 -1.28
N GLN A 44 -12.12 -12.54 -2.58
CA GLN A 44 -11.31 -13.44 -3.41
C GLN A 44 -9.84 -13.01 -3.45
N ILE A 45 -9.57 -11.72 -3.61
CA ILE A 45 -8.22 -11.16 -3.55
C ILE A 45 -7.59 -11.45 -2.19
N CYS A 46 -8.32 -11.18 -1.10
CA CYS A 46 -7.87 -11.45 0.26
C CYS A 46 -7.53 -12.93 0.48
N TYR A 47 -8.34 -13.87 -0.05
CA TYR A 47 -8.04 -15.30 0.01
C TYR A 47 -6.81 -15.69 -0.81
N GLY A 48 -6.62 -15.12 -2.00
CA GLY A 48 -5.46 -15.38 -2.86
C GLY A 48 -4.14 -14.93 -2.23
N LEU A 49 -4.15 -13.88 -1.41
CA LEU A 49 -2.99 -13.38 -0.68
C LEU A 49 -2.61 -14.22 0.56
N SER A 50 -3.47 -15.16 0.99
CA SER A 50 -3.21 -16.01 2.17
C SER A 50 -3.83 -17.41 2.01
N PRO A 51 -3.26 -18.25 1.13
CA PRO A 51 -3.83 -19.56 0.79
C PRO A 51 -3.78 -20.58 1.95
N ASP A 52 -2.83 -20.46 2.89
CA ASP A 52 -2.53 -21.51 3.87
C ASP A 52 -3.20 -21.38 5.24
N VAL A 53 -4.18 -20.47 5.41
CA VAL A 53 -4.79 -20.22 6.74
C VAL A 53 -6.26 -20.60 6.75
N TRP A 54 -6.56 -21.90 6.87
CA TRP A 54 -7.93 -22.41 6.98
C TRP A 54 -8.69 -21.78 8.17
N ILE A 55 -7.99 -21.44 9.26
CA ILE A 55 -8.51 -20.63 10.38
C ILE A 55 -7.46 -19.57 10.74
N ASN A 56 -7.63 -18.33 10.27
CA ASN A 56 -6.79 -17.21 10.70
C ASN A 56 -7.39 -16.64 12.00
N PRO A 57 -6.68 -16.65 13.15
CA PRO A 57 -7.16 -16.07 14.41
C PRO A 57 -7.31 -14.54 14.37
N HIS A 58 -6.78 -13.89 13.32
CA HIS A 58 -6.97 -12.48 13.00
C HIS A 58 -7.93 -12.26 11.81
N LYS A 59 -8.59 -13.32 11.28
CA LYS A 59 -9.73 -13.14 10.36
C LYS A 59 -10.77 -12.31 11.11
N SER A 60 -11.28 -11.27 10.45
CA SER A 60 -12.68 -10.91 10.65
C SER A 60 -13.51 -12.13 10.23
N LEU A 61 -13.72 -13.08 11.16
CA LEU A 61 -14.40 -14.38 11.02
C LEU A 61 -15.86 -14.30 10.53
N LEU A 62 -16.27 -13.13 10.04
CA LEU A 62 -17.62 -12.81 9.58
C LEU A 62 -17.65 -12.14 8.19
N GLY A 63 -16.51 -11.99 7.49
CA GLY A 63 -16.49 -11.34 6.18
C GLY A 63 -17.02 -9.89 6.25
N LEU A 64 -16.59 -9.13 7.25
CA LEU A 64 -17.16 -7.81 7.58
C LEU A 64 -16.64 -6.66 6.69
N GLY A 65 -15.56 -6.88 5.94
CA GLY A 65 -15.03 -5.92 4.97
C GLY A 65 -13.75 -5.16 5.34
N ASN A 66 -13.11 -5.49 6.46
CA ASN A 66 -11.91 -4.79 6.95
C ASN A 66 -10.65 -5.23 6.17
N TYR A 67 -10.54 -4.79 4.91
CA TYR A 67 -9.43 -5.12 4.02
C TYR A 67 -8.19 -4.26 4.30
N ASP A 68 -7.01 -4.86 4.18
CA ASP A 68 -5.73 -4.16 4.31
C ASP A 68 -5.25 -3.55 2.98
N ILE A 69 -4.08 -2.92 3.00
CA ILE A 69 -3.49 -2.27 1.82
C ILE A 69 -3.17 -3.24 0.69
N ASN A 70 -2.80 -4.50 0.98
CA ASN A 70 -2.40 -5.44 -0.07
C ASN A 70 -3.60 -5.81 -0.93
N VAL A 71 -4.78 -5.95 -0.32
CA VAL A 71 -6.04 -6.15 -1.05
C VAL A 71 -6.34 -4.96 -1.97
N ILE A 72 -6.13 -3.74 -1.48
CA ILE A 72 -6.32 -2.51 -2.27
C ILE A 72 -5.31 -2.47 -3.43
N MET A 73 -4.04 -2.77 -3.19
CA MET A 73 -2.99 -2.79 -4.22
C MET A 73 -3.32 -3.78 -5.35
N VAL A 74 -3.68 -5.01 -5.01
CA VAL A 74 -4.07 -6.01 -6.01
C VAL A 74 -5.32 -5.56 -6.77
N ALA A 75 -6.31 -4.97 -6.08
CA ALA A 75 -7.50 -4.44 -6.74
C ALA A 75 -7.15 -3.32 -7.75
N LEU A 76 -6.28 -2.37 -7.38
CA LEU A 76 -5.80 -1.32 -8.28
C LEU A 76 -5.09 -1.90 -9.51
N GLN A 77 -4.28 -2.94 -9.31
CA GLN A 77 -3.57 -3.62 -10.40
C GLN A 77 -4.52 -4.25 -11.43
N THR A 78 -5.70 -4.74 -11.01
CA THR A 78 -6.72 -5.23 -11.96
C THR A 78 -7.27 -4.15 -12.88
N LYS A 79 -7.13 -2.87 -12.50
CA LYS A 79 -7.51 -1.68 -13.28
C LYS A 79 -6.32 -1.02 -13.97
N GLY A 80 -5.13 -1.64 -13.95
CA GLY A 80 -3.92 -1.09 -14.58
C GLY A 80 -3.26 0.04 -13.78
N CYS A 81 -3.65 0.23 -12.51
CA CYS A 81 -3.07 1.23 -11.62
C CYS A 81 -2.15 0.57 -10.59
N GLU A 82 -1.22 1.36 -10.05
CA GLU A 82 -0.36 0.99 -8.93
C GLU A 82 -0.56 1.97 -7.77
N ALA A 83 -0.32 1.51 -6.55
CA ALA A 83 -0.28 2.36 -5.36
C ALA A 83 1.16 2.65 -4.95
N ILE A 84 1.49 3.93 -4.79
CA ILE A 84 2.80 4.38 -4.34
C ILE A 84 2.66 4.96 -2.95
N TRP A 85 3.40 4.41 -1.99
CA TRP A 85 3.42 4.97 -0.64
C TRP A 85 4.15 6.32 -0.66
N PHE A 86 3.46 7.38 -0.26
CA PHE A 86 4.05 8.70 -0.19
C PHE A 86 4.97 8.83 1.04
N ASP A 87 6.21 9.27 0.82
CA ASP A 87 7.15 9.56 1.90
C ASP A 87 6.79 10.88 2.58
N LYS A 88 6.26 10.81 3.81
CA LYS A 88 5.80 11.97 4.58
C LYS A 88 6.90 12.99 4.92
N ARG A 89 8.18 12.63 4.72
CA ARG A 89 9.30 13.57 4.88
C ARG A 89 9.38 14.58 3.73
N ARG A 90 8.74 14.30 2.60
CA ARG A 90 8.71 15.18 1.43
C ARG A 90 7.56 16.17 1.53
N ASP A 91 7.77 17.39 1.02
CA ASP A 91 6.68 18.34 0.84
C ASP A 91 5.78 17.87 -0.33
N PRO A 92 4.45 17.77 -0.16
CA PRO A 92 3.52 17.38 -1.24
C PRO A 92 3.66 18.21 -2.52
N LYS A 93 4.26 19.41 -2.47
CA LYS A 93 4.59 20.20 -3.67
C LYS A 93 5.51 19.49 -4.66
N CYS A 94 6.19 18.41 -4.26
CA CYS A 94 6.98 17.59 -5.19
C CYS A 94 6.12 16.69 -6.09
N LEU A 95 4.80 16.66 -5.91
CA LEU A 95 3.89 15.81 -6.68
C LEU A 95 3.51 16.48 -8.01
N CYS A 96 3.61 15.72 -9.10
CA CYS A 96 3.03 16.10 -10.38
C CYS A 96 1.57 15.61 -10.43
N LEU A 97 0.64 16.48 -10.01
CA LEU A 97 -0.77 16.11 -9.80
C LEU A 97 -1.49 15.64 -11.06
N ASP A 98 -1.07 16.09 -12.24
CA ASP A 98 -1.66 15.68 -13.52
C ASP A 98 -1.30 14.24 -13.91
N SER A 99 -0.21 13.70 -13.36
CA SER A 99 0.19 12.29 -13.53
C SER A 99 -0.46 11.35 -12.51
N ILE A 100 -1.29 11.86 -11.60
CA ILE A 100 -1.88 11.11 -10.48
C ILE A 100 -3.39 10.96 -10.68
N ASP A 101 -3.84 9.71 -10.77
CA ASP A 101 -5.26 9.36 -10.97
C ASP A 101 -6.12 9.63 -9.73
N GLY A 102 -5.49 9.58 -8.55
CA GLY A 102 -6.07 9.99 -7.29
C GLY A 102 -5.25 9.54 -6.09
N PHE A 103 -5.84 9.60 -4.90
CA PHE A 103 -5.15 9.35 -3.64
C PHE A 103 -5.98 8.42 -2.76
N ILE A 104 -5.30 7.61 -1.96
CA ILE A 104 -5.91 6.82 -0.89
C ILE A 104 -5.25 7.21 0.42
N LEU A 105 -6.06 7.64 1.38
CA LEU A 105 -5.65 7.93 2.75
C LEU A 105 -6.05 6.78 3.67
N ASN A 106 -5.16 6.42 4.59
CA ASN A 106 -5.45 5.54 5.71
C ASN A 106 -5.41 6.33 7.01
N VAL A 107 -6.56 6.55 7.63
CA VAL A 107 -6.67 7.37 8.84
C VAL A 107 -7.13 6.53 10.04
N PRO A 108 -6.69 6.85 11.27
CA PRO A 108 -7.24 6.23 12.47
C PRO A 108 -8.69 6.69 12.68
N THR A 109 -9.56 5.77 13.07
CA THR A 109 -10.94 6.06 13.48
C THR A 109 -11.08 5.89 14.98
N GLU A 110 -11.52 6.95 15.66
CA GLU A 110 -11.89 6.89 17.07
C GLU A 110 -13.33 6.44 17.23
N TYR A 111 -13.56 5.38 18.01
CA TYR A 111 -14.90 4.96 18.41
C TYR A 111 -15.22 5.49 19.80
N LYS A 112 -16.26 6.31 19.91
CA LYS A 112 -16.87 6.73 21.17
C LYS A 112 -18.06 5.83 21.46
N LEU A 113 -18.03 5.11 22.58
CA LEU A 113 -19.20 4.41 23.12
C LEU A 113 -19.69 5.19 24.35
N GLY A 114 -20.74 5.99 24.18
CA GLY A 114 -21.18 6.93 25.21
C GLY A 114 -20.09 7.96 25.51
N PHE A 115 -19.68 8.06 26.78
CA PHE A 115 -18.60 8.95 27.23
C PHE A 115 -17.21 8.29 27.22
N VAL A 116 -17.11 7.00 26.85
CA VAL A 116 -15.85 6.25 26.89
C VAL A 116 -15.26 6.13 25.48
N LEU A 117 -14.02 6.56 25.33
CA LEU A 117 -13.18 6.27 24.16
C LEU A 117 -12.69 4.82 24.29
N LEU A 118 -13.13 3.95 23.39
CA LEU A 118 -12.64 2.57 23.37
C LEU A 118 -11.23 2.54 22.73
N PRO A 119 -10.25 1.82 23.30
CA PRO A 119 -8.86 1.78 22.81
C PRO A 119 -8.69 1.00 21.48
N LEU A 120 -9.78 0.69 20.78
CA LEU A 120 -9.77 -0.01 19.51
C LEU A 120 -9.50 1.00 18.39
N LYS A 121 -8.21 1.23 18.09
CA LYS A 121 -7.79 2.00 16.91
C LYS A 121 -8.14 1.20 15.64
N LYS A 122 -9.27 1.51 15.02
CA LYS A 122 -9.56 1.01 13.67
C LYS A 122 -8.97 1.94 12.63
N ARG A 123 -8.77 1.40 11.44
CA ARG A 123 -8.29 2.11 10.27
C ARG A 123 -9.45 2.35 9.32
N HIS A 124 -9.39 3.44 8.59
CA HIS A 124 -10.40 3.83 7.62
C HIS A 124 -9.75 4.34 6.35
N TRP A 125 -10.25 3.82 5.23
CA TRP A 125 -9.76 4.13 3.90
C TRP A 125 -10.62 5.22 3.27
N ILE A 126 -9.97 6.28 2.79
CA ILE A 126 -10.61 7.43 2.16
C ILE A 126 -9.99 7.62 0.79
N ALA A 127 -10.83 7.85 -0.24
CA ALA A 127 -10.36 8.23 -1.56
C ALA A 127 -10.44 9.74 -1.76
N LEU A 128 -9.43 10.32 -2.42
CA LEU A 128 -9.45 11.69 -2.92
C LEU A 128 -9.27 11.66 -4.44
N LYS A 129 -9.99 12.51 -5.17
CA LYS A 129 -9.91 12.53 -6.64
C LYS A 129 -10.21 13.90 -7.26
N LYS A 130 -9.52 14.21 -8.36
CA LYS A 130 -9.84 15.32 -9.27
C LYS A 130 -11.04 14.93 -10.13
N ILE A 131 -12.14 15.67 -10.01
CA ILE A 131 -13.37 15.47 -10.77
C ILE A 131 -13.78 16.82 -11.31
N GLN A 132 -13.98 16.93 -12.62
CA GLN A 132 -14.39 18.19 -13.28
C GLN A 132 -13.49 19.40 -12.90
N GLY A 133 -12.18 19.16 -12.72
CA GLY A 133 -11.19 20.21 -12.43
C GLY A 133 -11.04 20.62 -10.95
N ALA A 134 -11.77 19.97 -10.03
CA ALA A 134 -11.63 20.19 -8.59
C ALA A 134 -11.40 18.87 -7.83
N PHE A 135 -10.71 18.94 -6.70
CA PHE A 135 -10.45 17.81 -5.84
C PHE A 135 -11.54 17.66 -4.79
N TYR A 136 -11.94 16.41 -4.58
CA TYR A 136 -12.96 16.04 -3.60
C TYR A 136 -12.42 15.00 -2.63
N ASN A 137 -12.81 15.14 -1.37
CA ASN A 137 -12.77 14.10 -0.37
C ASN A 137 -14.02 13.21 -0.54
N LEU A 138 -13.78 11.94 -0.87
CA LEU A 138 -14.82 10.94 -1.12
C LEU A 138 -14.88 9.93 0.04
N ASP A 139 -14.65 10.39 1.26
CA ASP A 139 -14.85 9.58 2.46
C ASP A 139 -16.28 9.02 2.49
N SER A 140 -16.36 7.68 2.48
CA SER A 140 -17.63 6.96 2.50
C SER A 140 -18.47 7.17 3.77
N ASN A 141 -17.90 7.71 4.86
CA ASN A 141 -18.66 8.13 6.03
C ASN A 141 -19.41 9.46 5.84
N LEU A 142 -19.05 10.26 4.82
CA LEU A 142 -19.74 11.51 4.50
C LEU A 142 -21.05 11.24 3.76
N ASP A 143 -22.06 12.08 4.01
CA ASP A 143 -23.33 12.03 3.30
C ASP A 143 -23.20 12.36 1.81
N SER A 144 -22.18 13.14 1.44
CA SER A 144 -21.89 13.57 0.06
C SER A 144 -20.40 13.92 -0.11
N PRO A 145 -19.88 13.92 -1.35
CA PRO A 145 -18.51 14.38 -1.65
C PRO A 145 -18.22 15.76 -1.08
N GLN A 146 -17.12 15.89 -0.36
CA GLN A 146 -16.70 17.16 0.21
C GLN A 146 -15.67 17.81 -0.70
N LEU A 147 -15.96 19.02 -1.19
CA LEU A 147 -15.02 19.80 -1.99
C LEU A 147 -13.79 20.17 -1.14
N ILE A 148 -12.60 19.85 -1.66
CA ILE A 148 -11.32 20.31 -1.11
C ILE A 148 -10.95 21.63 -1.80
N GLY A 149 -11.03 21.67 -3.14
CA GLY A 149 -10.70 22.86 -3.93
C GLY A 149 -9.87 22.52 -5.15
N LYS A 150 -8.93 23.39 -5.52
CA LYS A 150 -7.99 23.19 -6.63
C LYS A 150 -6.68 22.56 -6.13
N GLU A 151 -5.63 22.69 -6.93
CA GLU A 151 -4.32 22.08 -6.68
C GLU A 151 -3.67 22.61 -5.40
N ASP A 152 -3.59 23.93 -5.20
CA ASP A 152 -3.01 24.51 -3.98
C ASP A 152 -3.78 24.11 -2.70
N ASP A 153 -5.10 24.04 -2.80
CA ASP A 153 -5.96 23.60 -1.69
C ASP A 153 -5.72 22.13 -1.35
N LEU A 154 -5.58 21.28 -2.38
CA LEU A 154 -5.23 19.87 -2.18
C LEU A 154 -3.85 19.73 -1.55
N LEU A 155 -2.83 20.43 -2.03
CA LEU A 155 -1.47 20.33 -1.50
C LEU A 155 -1.42 20.74 -0.03
N THR A 156 -2.14 21.80 0.33
CA THR A 156 -2.32 22.23 1.72
C THR A 156 -3.02 21.15 2.53
N TYR A 157 -4.13 20.62 2.03
CA TYR A 157 -4.87 19.54 2.67
C TYR A 157 -4.00 18.29 2.91
N LEU A 158 -3.25 17.84 1.90
CA LEU A 158 -2.37 16.68 2.00
C LEU A 158 -1.26 16.90 3.03
N LYS A 159 -0.69 18.10 3.07
CA LYS A 159 0.34 18.49 4.05
C LYS A 159 -0.19 18.34 5.48
N ASP A 160 -1.40 18.83 5.74
CA ASP A 160 -2.07 18.69 7.03
C ASP A 160 -2.38 17.21 7.37
N GLN A 161 -2.71 16.39 6.36
CA GLN A 161 -2.94 14.96 6.60
C GLN A 161 -1.66 14.21 6.97
N ILE A 162 -0.54 14.46 6.30
CA ILE A 162 0.71 13.71 6.52
C ILE A 162 1.51 14.16 7.76
N GLU A 163 1.19 15.32 8.34
CA GLU A 163 1.80 15.79 9.60
C GLU A 163 1.51 14.81 10.76
N SER A 164 0.37 14.11 10.71
CA SER A 164 0.06 13.05 11.66
C SER A 164 0.83 11.76 11.33
N LYS A 165 1.66 11.31 12.28
CA LYS A 165 2.37 10.03 12.16
C LYS A 165 1.44 8.82 12.00
N ASP A 166 0.21 8.93 12.51
CA ASP A 166 -0.77 7.85 12.47
C ASP A 166 -1.56 7.79 11.15
N LYS A 167 -1.32 8.67 10.16
CA LYS A 167 -2.04 8.65 8.87
C LYS A 167 -1.11 8.25 7.73
N GLU A 168 -1.51 7.35 6.85
CA GLU A 168 -0.74 7.00 5.64
C GLU A 168 -1.38 7.58 4.38
N LEU A 169 -0.56 7.96 3.40
CA LEU A 169 -0.99 8.47 2.11
C LEU A 169 -0.40 7.60 0.99
N PHE A 170 -1.25 7.17 0.08
CA PHE A 170 -0.90 6.45 -1.12
C PHE A 170 -1.34 7.24 -2.34
N LEU A 171 -0.43 7.37 -3.31
CA LEU A 171 -0.73 7.90 -4.63
C LEU A 171 -1.22 6.75 -5.50
N VAL A 172 -2.27 6.98 -6.27
CA VAL A 172 -2.75 6.02 -7.27
C VAL A 172 -2.42 6.58 -8.65
N VAL A 173 -1.64 5.82 -9.41
CA VAL A 173 -1.10 6.21 -10.70
C VAL A 173 -1.23 5.07 -11.70
N SER A 174 -1.14 5.35 -12.99
CA SER A 174 -1.02 4.30 -14.01
C SER A 174 0.29 3.50 -13.82
N ARG A 175 0.33 2.26 -14.31
CA ARG A 175 1.52 1.42 -14.25
C ARG A 175 2.74 2.07 -14.95
N GLU A 176 2.51 2.77 -16.05
CA GLU A 176 3.54 3.48 -16.80
C GLU A 176 4.14 4.60 -15.94
N VAL A 177 3.29 5.43 -15.33
CA VAL A 177 3.70 6.52 -14.43
C VAL A 177 4.43 5.99 -13.19
N ALA A 178 3.99 4.86 -12.65
CA ALA A 178 4.69 4.21 -11.53
C ALA A 178 6.13 3.82 -11.91
N THR A 179 6.31 3.32 -13.13
CA THR A 179 7.60 2.88 -13.65
C THR A 179 8.51 4.07 -14.00
N SER A 180 7.97 5.10 -14.67
CA SER A 180 8.75 6.27 -15.10
C SER A 180 8.96 7.33 -14.00
N GLN A 181 8.28 7.17 -12.87
CA GLN A 181 8.25 8.09 -11.74
C GLN A 181 7.78 9.51 -12.09
N GLU A 182 6.91 9.63 -13.10
CA GLU A 182 6.34 10.92 -13.56
C GLU A 182 5.38 11.57 -12.56
N TRP A 183 5.05 10.87 -11.47
CA TRP A 183 4.31 11.42 -10.32
C TRP A 183 5.17 12.36 -9.45
N LEU A 184 6.49 12.39 -9.64
CA LEU A 184 7.39 13.36 -9.02
C LEU A 184 7.76 14.47 -10.01
N VAL A 185 7.69 15.71 -9.55
CA VAL A 185 8.27 16.85 -10.25
C VAL A 185 9.78 16.66 -10.29
N LYS A 186 10.32 16.46 -11.50
CA LYS A 186 11.76 16.43 -11.73
C LYS A 186 12.28 17.85 -11.61
N VAL A 187 12.95 18.14 -10.50
CA VAL A 187 13.65 19.40 -10.33
C VAL A 187 14.81 19.40 -11.32
N ASN A 188 14.69 20.17 -12.40
CA ASN A 188 15.80 20.35 -13.31
C ASN A 188 16.81 21.25 -12.61
N CYS A 189 18.02 20.73 -12.35
CA CYS A 189 19.10 21.51 -11.74
C CYS A 189 19.47 22.76 -12.54
N ASN A 190 19.06 22.84 -13.81
CA ASN A 190 19.26 23.98 -14.69
C ASN A 190 18.31 25.15 -14.38
N ASP A 191 17.20 24.92 -13.68
CA ASP A 191 16.23 25.97 -13.35
C ASP A 191 16.70 26.84 -12.14
N PHE A 192 17.85 26.50 -11.55
CA PHE A 192 18.50 27.22 -10.45
C PHE A 192 19.85 27.82 -10.83
N LEU A 193 20.13 27.94 -12.13
CA LEU A 193 21.27 28.68 -12.63
C LEU A 193 20.81 30.11 -12.94
N ASP A 194 21.47 31.10 -12.35
CA ASP A 194 21.29 32.49 -12.78
C ASP A 194 21.87 32.71 -14.20
N GLU A 195 21.67 33.90 -14.78
CA GLU A 195 22.19 34.24 -16.12
C GLU A 195 23.74 34.15 -16.22
N SER A 196 24.44 34.02 -15.09
CA SER A 196 25.89 33.78 -14.98
C SER A 196 26.28 32.30 -14.79
N GLY A 197 25.33 31.39 -14.63
CA GLY A 197 25.58 29.97 -14.40
C GLY A 197 25.92 29.60 -12.96
N GLU A 198 25.65 30.48 -11.97
CA GLU A 198 25.83 30.17 -10.55
C GLU A 198 24.57 29.56 -9.93
N LYS A 199 24.78 28.57 -9.06
CA LYS A 199 23.74 27.76 -8.42
C LYS A 199 23.10 28.57 -7.27
N ILE A 200 21.80 28.82 -7.34
CA ILE A 200 21.10 29.74 -6.42
C ILE A 200 20.96 29.17 -4.97
N PHE A 201 21.25 27.89 -4.73
CA PHE A 201 21.25 27.30 -3.37
C PHE A 201 22.31 26.21 -3.18
N SER A 202 23.07 26.28 -2.07
CA SER A 202 23.94 25.20 -1.59
C SER A 202 23.10 24.11 -0.95
N THR A 203 22.90 23.00 -1.65
CA THR A 203 22.37 21.76 -1.07
C THR A 203 23.56 20.87 -0.69
N ASP A 204 23.77 20.65 0.61
CA ASP A 204 24.65 19.59 1.09
C ASP A 204 24.21 18.26 0.45
N SER A 205 25.16 17.61 -0.19
CA SER A 205 24.91 16.60 -1.24
C SER A 205 24.71 15.18 -0.72
N ASP A 206 24.19 14.98 0.50
CA ASP A 206 24.26 13.68 1.19
C ASP A 206 22.94 12.88 1.30
N GLU A 207 21.78 13.35 0.79
CA GLU A 207 20.50 12.67 1.03
C GLU A 207 19.85 11.89 -0.13
N ILE A 208 20.55 11.68 -1.27
CA ILE A 208 20.03 10.78 -2.31
C ILE A 208 20.89 9.51 -2.36
N ARG A 209 20.68 8.62 -1.38
CA ARG A 209 20.94 7.19 -1.53
C ARG A 209 19.62 6.46 -1.70
N TYR A 210 19.37 6.03 -2.93
CA TYR A 210 18.34 5.06 -3.27
C TYR A 210 18.62 3.75 -2.52
N ILE A 211 17.66 3.28 -1.75
CA ILE A 211 17.67 1.91 -1.23
C ILE A 211 16.98 1.06 -2.30
N GLU A 212 17.78 0.54 -3.24
CA GLU A 212 17.51 -0.76 -3.82
C GLU A 212 18.03 -1.78 -2.81
N ASP A 213 17.14 -2.47 -2.10
CA ASP A 213 17.44 -3.78 -1.52
C ASP A 213 16.16 -4.43 -1.03
N GLY A 214 15.77 -5.51 -1.68
CA GLY A 214 14.63 -6.30 -1.23
C GLY A 214 14.02 -7.28 -2.22
N LEU A 215 14.74 -7.73 -3.26
CA LEU A 215 14.49 -9.00 -3.95
C LEU A 215 15.64 -9.30 -4.92
N SER A 216 16.55 -10.19 -4.53
CA SER A 216 17.34 -10.98 -5.48
C SER A 216 17.43 -12.41 -4.97
N THR A 217 16.83 -13.28 -5.75
CA THR A 217 17.14 -14.71 -5.91
C THR A 217 18.60 -14.89 -6.35
N ASP A 218 19.14 -16.10 -6.11
CA ASP A 218 20.25 -16.82 -6.80
C ASP A 218 21.04 -17.56 -5.69
N ILE A 219 20.99 -18.89 -5.50
CA ILE A 219 21.45 -20.02 -6.34
C ILE A 219 22.82 -19.79 -7.00
N GLU A 220 23.89 -20.26 -6.36
CA GLU A 220 24.96 -21.15 -6.92
C GLU A 220 26.02 -21.40 -5.83
N LEU A 221 26.21 -22.64 -5.36
CA LEU A 221 27.25 -23.59 -5.81
C LEU A 221 28.64 -22.96 -5.92
N ASP A 222 29.55 -23.35 -5.02
CA ASP A 222 30.94 -23.47 -5.43
C ASP A 222 31.66 -24.67 -4.78
N LYS A 223 32.40 -25.37 -5.62
CA LYS A 223 33.17 -26.60 -5.36
C LYS A 223 34.65 -26.30 -5.60
N LYS A 224 35.49 -27.12 -4.94
CA LYS A 224 36.95 -27.31 -5.06
C LYS A 224 37.79 -26.38 -4.16
N SER A 225 38.72 -26.92 -3.37
CA SER A 225 39.87 -27.69 -3.87
C SER A 225 40.43 -28.73 -2.87
N GLN A 226 41.22 -29.63 -3.44
CA GLN A 226 41.71 -30.95 -3.03
C GLN A 226 43.08 -30.90 -2.31
N GLU A 227 43.48 -32.07 -1.78
CA GLU A 227 44.83 -32.56 -1.41
C GLU A 227 45.24 -32.42 0.07
N ASP A 228 45.89 -33.36 0.74
CA ASP A 228 46.09 -34.83 0.70
C ASP A 228 47.01 -35.09 1.93
N MET A 229 46.79 -36.19 2.69
CA MET A 229 47.85 -37.01 3.36
C MET A 229 47.27 -37.96 4.42
N ASP A 230 47.33 -39.26 4.08
CA ASP A 230 47.64 -40.46 4.89
C ASP A 230 47.48 -40.43 6.43
N ASN A 231 46.75 -41.39 7.01
CA ASN A 231 47.37 -42.63 7.51
C ASN A 231 46.36 -43.62 8.16
N ASP A 232 46.73 -44.89 8.06
CA ASP A 232 46.04 -46.12 8.47
C ASP A 232 45.73 -46.28 9.98
N ASN A 233 44.70 -47.11 10.26
CA ASN A 233 44.64 -48.24 11.24
C ASN A 233 43.17 -48.48 11.68
N VAL A 234 42.46 -49.55 11.27
CA VAL A 234 42.52 -50.98 11.66
C VAL A 234 41.74 -51.31 12.96
N ILE A 235 40.99 -52.44 12.91
CA ILE A 235 40.27 -53.25 13.96
C ILE A 235 38.82 -52.78 14.28
N VAL A 236 37.71 -53.45 13.90
CA VAL A 236 37.16 -54.84 14.07
C VAL A 236 36.52 -55.13 15.44
N ASN A 237 35.25 -55.58 15.39
CA ASN A 237 34.49 -56.39 16.36
C ASN A 237 33.98 -55.73 17.67
N ASP A 238 32.88 -56.16 18.32
CA ASP A 238 31.73 -57.03 18.02
C ASP A 238 30.81 -56.98 19.27
N ASN A 239 29.51 -57.22 19.05
CA ASN A 239 28.57 -57.91 19.95
C ASN A 239 28.11 -57.39 21.35
N THR A 240 26.77 -57.35 21.44
CA THR A 240 25.89 -57.99 22.45
C THR A 240 25.32 -57.26 23.68
N ARG A 241 23.97 -57.25 23.67
CA ARG A 241 22.99 -57.76 24.67
C ARG A 241 22.51 -56.88 25.84
N LYS A 242 21.17 -56.81 25.83
CA LYS A 242 20.19 -57.10 26.91
C LYS A 242 19.55 -55.92 27.64
N SER A 243 18.23 -55.87 27.45
CA SER A 243 17.18 -55.31 28.31
C SER A 243 17.19 -55.89 29.72
N PRO A 244 16.49 -55.22 30.66
CA PRO A 244 15.31 -55.87 31.24
C PRO A 244 14.09 -54.93 31.40
N LEU A 245 12.95 -55.58 31.64
CA LEU A 245 11.56 -55.11 31.76
C LEU A 245 11.16 -54.72 33.20
N LEU A 246 9.93 -54.18 33.30
CA LEU A 246 8.97 -54.16 34.43
C LEU A 246 9.11 -52.98 35.43
N SER A 247 8.07 -52.31 35.92
CA SER A 247 6.61 -52.57 35.96
C SER A 247 5.80 -51.33 36.39
N ASN A 248 4.60 -51.18 35.82
CA ASN A 248 3.28 -50.83 36.39
C ASN A 248 3.14 -49.78 37.52
N PHE A 249 2.18 -48.85 37.39
CA PHE A 249 0.83 -48.99 38.00
C PHE A 249 -0.19 -47.96 37.42
N PHE A 250 -1.44 -48.42 37.32
CA PHE A 250 -2.64 -47.79 36.77
C PHE A 250 -3.43 -47.02 37.86
N THR A 251 -4.13 -45.96 37.44
CA THR A 251 -5.44 -45.40 37.89
C THR A 251 -5.90 -45.47 39.35
N SER A 252 -6.35 -44.34 39.88
CA SER A 252 -7.79 -44.05 40.08
C SER A 252 -8.05 -42.56 40.27
#